data_AF-A0A9P6KYJ7-F1
#
_entry.id   AF-A0A9P6KYJ7-F1
#
_cell.length_a   1.000
_cell.length_b   1.000
_cell.length_c   1.000
_cell.angle_alpha   90.00
_cell.angle_beta   90.00
_cell.angle_gamma   90.00
#
_symmetry.space_group_name_H-M   'P 1'
#
loop_
_entity.id
_entity.type
_entity.pdbx_description
1 polymer ?
#
loop_
_entity_poly.entity_id
_entity_poly.type
_entity_poly.pdbx_seq_one_letter_code
_entity_poly.pdbx_strand_id
1 'polypeptide(L)'
;MNRTKEFIKIVNSTNFPQKALKDSDKEITKLFNIDNEIKLEIESLSSVISTNRIYEAFRIQSRLENVKEKIYNQRKMLEVDFPDSNSQEAESFSTLLNILRSRTNKYTLRVNDLIRKKEEQQKTSQTRRTKFVDDETTRNDSSVGRPEMDVVSIEQYEETTNIRYREREAITNHISEIGQIMEEIGIHVSMQEESFKRIDELMTQTDTVFDTSISLLRKTLSNIKSVRSSIIKFFIFWFFIVVIFWLLRR
;
A
#
# COMPACT_ATOMS: atom_id res chain seq x y z
N MET A 1 8.95 -61.82 21.32
CA MET A 1 10.15 -60.97 21.16
C MET A 1 9.71 -59.51 21.25
N ASN A 2 10.11 -58.79 22.30
CA ASN A 2 9.56 -57.47 22.63
C ASN A 2 10.31 -56.37 21.86
N ARG A 3 9.87 -56.06 20.64
CA ARG A 3 10.53 -55.13 19.69
C ARG A 3 10.35 -53.64 20.02
N THR A 4 9.71 -53.32 21.12
CA THR A 4 9.42 -51.94 21.55
C THR A 4 10.69 -51.09 21.71
N LYS A 5 11.81 -51.69 22.14
CA LYS A 5 13.09 -50.98 22.26
C LYS A 5 13.71 -50.64 20.91
N GLU A 6 13.63 -51.55 19.93
CA GLU A 6 14.08 -51.29 18.55
C GLU A 6 13.20 -50.26 17.87
N PHE A 7 11.88 -50.36 18.06
CA PHE A 7 10.93 -49.36 17.59
C PHE A 7 11.26 -47.98 18.18
N ILE A 8 11.38 -47.82 19.50
CA ILE A 8 11.73 -46.54 20.14
C ILE A 8 13.09 -46.02 19.65
N LYS A 9 14.07 -46.91 19.42
CA LYS A 9 15.38 -46.51 18.89
C LYS A 9 15.27 -46.00 17.46
N ILE A 10 14.47 -46.67 16.61
CA ILE A 10 14.18 -46.22 15.24
C ILE A 10 13.44 -44.89 15.30
N VAL A 11 12.34 -44.81 16.04
CA VAL A 11 11.55 -43.59 16.29
C VAL A 11 12.44 -42.41 16.69
N ASN A 12 13.29 -42.57 17.70
CA ASN A 12 14.17 -41.50 18.16
C ASN A 12 15.30 -41.19 17.18
N SER A 13 15.68 -42.15 16.32
CA SER A 13 16.68 -41.95 15.26
C SER A 13 16.10 -41.37 13.97
N THR A 14 14.78 -41.49 13.77
CA THR A 14 14.06 -41.00 12.60
C THR A 14 13.38 -39.69 12.92
N ASN A 15 13.68 -38.63 12.16
CA ASN A 15 13.05 -37.31 12.29
C ASN A 15 11.59 -37.27 11.78
N PHE A 16 10.85 -38.38 11.90
CA PHE A 16 9.46 -38.46 11.45
C PHE A 16 8.52 -38.12 12.62
N PRO A 17 7.64 -37.11 12.46
CA PRO A 17 6.66 -36.77 13.50
C PRO A 17 5.73 -37.96 13.77
N GLN A 18 5.73 -38.41 15.03
CA GLN A 18 5.04 -39.62 15.50
C GLN A 18 3.54 -39.44 15.73
N LYS A 19 3.09 -38.19 15.83
CA LYS A 19 1.69 -37.82 16.00
C LYS A 19 1.30 -36.92 14.86
N ALA A 20 0.07 -37.07 14.37
CA ALA A 20 -0.53 -36.06 13.50
C ALA A 20 -0.43 -34.70 14.21
N LEU A 21 0.09 -33.68 13.50
CA LEU A 21 0.10 -32.31 13.99
C LEU A 21 -1.32 -31.98 14.49
N LYS A 22 -1.44 -31.57 15.75
CA LYS A 22 -2.69 -31.00 16.25
C LYS A 22 -2.96 -29.70 15.49
N ASP A 23 -4.21 -29.23 15.48
CA ASP A 23 -4.69 -27.98 14.87
C ASP A 23 -3.95 -26.67 15.29
N SER A 24 -2.83 -26.73 16.03
CA SER A 24 -1.93 -25.60 16.31
C SER A 24 -1.34 -24.97 15.05
N ASP A 25 -1.43 -25.65 13.90
CA ASP A 25 -1.10 -25.14 12.56
C ASP A 25 -1.77 -23.78 12.25
N LYS A 26 -2.91 -23.45 12.87
CA LYS A 26 -3.62 -22.19 12.57
C LYS A 26 -2.82 -20.94 12.96
N GLU A 27 -2.02 -20.95 14.02
CA GLU A 27 -1.33 -19.73 14.48
C GLU A 27 -0.04 -19.47 13.70
N ILE A 28 0.75 -20.50 13.47
CA ILE A 28 1.98 -20.40 12.67
C ILE A 28 1.64 -20.11 11.21
N THR A 29 0.61 -20.76 10.65
CA THR A 29 0.15 -20.46 9.28
C THR A 29 -0.32 -19.02 9.16
N LYS A 30 -1.02 -18.46 10.16
CA LYS A 30 -1.38 -17.04 10.19
C LYS A 30 -0.14 -16.14 10.17
N LEU A 31 0.89 -16.45 10.95
CA LEU A 31 2.14 -15.68 10.96
C LEU A 31 2.82 -15.64 9.59
N PHE A 32 2.83 -16.76 8.85
CA PHE A 32 3.38 -16.81 7.49
C PHE A 32 2.49 -16.11 6.45
N ASN A 33 1.17 -16.10 6.63
CA ASN A 33 0.29 -15.30 5.78
C ASN A 33 0.56 -13.81 5.96
N ILE A 34 0.71 -13.35 7.21
CA ILE A 34 1.07 -11.96 7.52
C ILE A 34 2.46 -11.61 6.95
N ASP A 35 3.45 -12.51 7.04
CA ASP A 35 4.79 -12.35 6.43
C ASP A 35 4.69 -12.10 4.92
N ASN A 36 3.88 -12.90 4.22
CA ASN A 36 3.67 -12.77 2.78
C ASN A 36 2.95 -11.47 2.41
N GLU A 37 1.92 -11.07 3.17
CA GLU A 37 1.23 -9.80 2.94
C GLU A 37 2.16 -8.60 3.07
N ILE A 38 2.98 -8.56 4.14
CA ILE A 38 3.97 -7.49 4.36
C ILE A 38 4.97 -7.45 3.21
N LYS A 39 5.46 -8.61 2.76
CA LYS A 39 6.40 -8.71 1.65
C LYS A 39 5.81 -8.11 0.36
N LEU A 40 4.60 -8.53 -0.03
CA LEU A 40 3.93 -8.05 -1.23
C LEU A 40 3.66 -6.54 -1.17
N GLU A 41 3.28 -6.03 -0.01
CA GLU A 41 2.99 -4.62 0.17
C GLU A 41 4.25 -3.75 0.09
N ILE A 42 5.38 -4.22 0.64
CA ILE A 42 6.69 -3.57 0.51
C ILE A 42 7.18 -3.56 -0.94
N GLU A 43 7.03 -4.67 -1.68
CA GLU A 43 7.39 -4.75 -3.10
C GLU A 43 6.55 -3.78 -3.94
N SER A 44 5.24 -3.74 -3.69
CA SER A 44 4.33 -2.78 -4.30
C SER A 44 4.76 -1.33 -4.00
N LEU A 45 5.03 -0.99 -2.75
CA LEU A 45 5.48 0.35 -2.36
C LEU A 45 6.81 0.74 -2.99
N SER A 46 7.75 -0.20 -3.07
CA SER A 46 9.03 0.03 -3.72
C SER A 46 8.86 0.37 -5.21
N SER A 47 7.94 -0.29 -5.90
CA SER A 47 7.65 0.01 -7.32
C SER A 47 7.00 1.39 -7.49
N VAL A 48 6.09 1.75 -6.58
CA VAL A 48 5.39 3.04 -6.61
C VAL A 48 6.35 4.21 -6.34
N ILE A 49 7.20 4.11 -5.31
CA ILE A 49 8.19 5.14 -5.00
C ILE A 49 9.20 5.34 -6.15
N SER A 50 9.48 4.27 -6.92
CA SER A 50 10.36 4.37 -8.09
C SER A 50 9.71 5.06 -9.31
N THR A 51 8.38 5.01 -9.44
CA THR A 51 7.65 5.56 -10.59
C THR A 51 7.27 7.04 -10.44
N ASN A 52 7.58 7.65 -9.29
CA ASN A 52 7.78 9.08 -9.10
C ASN A 52 6.55 9.98 -9.43
N ARG A 53 5.33 9.51 -9.19
CA ARG A 53 4.11 10.32 -9.36
C ARG A 53 3.81 11.13 -8.09
N ILE A 54 3.94 12.46 -8.20
CA ILE A 54 3.73 13.41 -7.09
C ILE A 54 2.36 13.23 -6.41
N TYR A 55 1.31 12.89 -7.18
CA TYR A 55 -0.06 12.65 -6.67
C TYR A 55 -0.17 11.41 -5.75
N GLU A 56 0.78 10.48 -5.81
CA GLU A 56 0.74 9.28 -4.97
C GLU A 56 1.43 9.48 -3.61
N ALA A 57 2.10 10.61 -3.36
CA ALA A 57 2.88 10.85 -2.14
C ALA A 57 2.06 10.69 -0.84
N PHE A 58 0.79 11.13 -0.84
CA PHE A 58 -0.11 10.99 0.31
C PHE A 58 -0.57 9.52 0.51
N ARG A 59 -0.89 8.83 -0.59
CA ARG A 59 -1.26 7.41 -0.57
C ARG A 59 -0.09 6.52 -0.13
N ILE A 60 1.13 6.86 -0.53
CA ILE A 60 2.37 6.19 -0.12
C ILE A 60 2.57 6.33 1.40
N GLN A 61 2.31 7.51 1.97
CA GLN A 61 2.46 7.73 3.42
C GLN A 61 1.50 6.84 4.22
N SER A 62 0.21 6.85 3.88
CA SER A 62 -0.79 6.01 4.56
C SER A 62 -0.43 4.53 4.47
N ARG A 63 0.01 4.06 3.29
CA ARG A 63 0.44 2.67 3.11
C ARG A 63 1.72 2.33 3.87
N LEU A 64 2.68 3.25 3.97
CA LEU A 64 3.90 3.04 4.78
C LEU A 64 3.58 2.90 6.27
N GLU A 65 2.66 3.72 6.80
CA GLU A 65 2.22 3.60 8.19
C GLU A 65 1.44 2.30 8.43
N ASN A 66 0.57 1.88 7.51
CA ASN A 66 -0.11 0.59 7.59
C ASN A 66 0.89 -0.59 7.61
N VAL A 67 1.93 -0.54 6.77
CA VAL A 67 2.96 -1.59 6.75
C VAL A 67 3.77 -1.60 8.05
N LYS A 68 4.10 -0.42 8.62
CA LYS A 68 4.73 -0.35 9.95
C LYS A 68 3.86 -1.00 11.03
N GLU A 69 2.56 -0.70 11.02
CA GLU A 69 1.62 -1.26 11.98
C GLU A 69 1.54 -2.79 11.84
N LYS A 70 1.46 -3.31 10.61
CA LYS A 70 1.49 -4.76 10.35
C LYS A 70 2.79 -5.41 10.86
N ILE A 71 3.94 -4.79 10.62
CA ILE A 71 5.25 -5.26 11.11
C ILE A 71 5.29 -5.27 12.65
N TYR A 72 4.76 -4.21 13.28
CA TYR A 72 4.68 -4.12 14.74
C TYR A 72 3.79 -5.23 15.32
N ASN A 73 2.60 -5.42 14.74
CA ASN A 73 1.67 -6.47 15.14
C ASN A 73 2.27 -7.87 14.96
N GLN A 74 2.97 -8.11 13.84
CA GLN A 74 3.66 -9.39 13.62
C GLN A 74 4.76 -9.62 14.66
N ARG A 75 5.56 -8.60 14.99
CA ARG A 75 6.59 -8.70 16.04
C ARG A 75 5.97 -9.09 17.38
N LYS A 76 4.86 -8.46 17.76
CA LYS A 76 4.14 -8.77 19.00
C LYS A 76 3.62 -10.22 19.03
N MET A 77 3.14 -10.73 17.89
CA MET A 77 2.71 -12.14 17.78
C MET A 77 3.87 -13.14 17.85
N LEU A 78 5.10 -12.73 17.51
CA LEU A 78 6.33 -13.55 17.58
C LEU A 78 6.94 -13.61 18.99
N GLU A 79 6.39 -12.88 19.96
CA GLU A 79 6.75 -12.92 21.39
C GLU A 79 5.88 -13.89 22.19
N VAL A 80 4.85 -14.47 21.57
CA VAL A 80 3.96 -15.46 22.21
C VAL A 80 4.63 -16.83 22.18
N ASP A 81 4.69 -17.50 23.34
CA ASP A 81 5.19 -18.87 23.45
C ASP A 81 4.15 -19.85 22.87
N PHE A 82 4.62 -20.75 22.02
CA PHE A 82 3.78 -21.81 21.45
C PHE A 82 3.78 -23.02 22.38
N PRO A 83 2.62 -23.65 22.63
CA PRO A 83 2.55 -24.85 23.45
C PRO A 83 3.17 -26.04 22.71
N ASP A 84 4.38 -26.43 23.13
CA ASP A 84 5.13 -27.52 22.54
C ASP A 84 4.75 -28.87 23.16
N SER A 85 4.49 -29.90 22.33
CA SER A 85 4.19 -31.25 22.84
C SER A 85 5.43 -32.11 23.00
N ASN A 86 6.55 -31.75 22.36
CA ASN A 86 7.81 -32.48 22.42
C ASN A 86 9.03 -31.57 22.17
N SER A 87 10.23 -32.00 22.56
CA SER A 87 11.46 -31.20 22.46
C SER A 87 11.91 -30.91 21.02
N GLN A 88 11.56 -31.77 20.06
CA GLN A 88 11.91 -31.60 18.64
C GLN A 88 11.00 -30.58 17.94
N GLU A 89 9.73 -30.55 18.33
CA GLU A 89 8.72 -29.58 17.91
C GLU A 89 9.08 -28.18 18.44
N ALA A 90 9.52 -28.11 19.70
CA ALA A 90 10.09 -26.89 20.28
C ALA A 90 11.27 -26.35 19.45
N GLU A 91 12.22 -27.22 19.07
CA GLU A 91 13.37 -26.82 18.25
C GLU A 91 12.95 -26.37 16.84
N SER A 92 12.01 -27.07 16.21
CA SER A 92 11.47 -26.73 14.89
C SER A 92 10.73 -25.40 14.89
N PHE A 93 9.85 -25.17 15.87
CA PHE A 93 9.13 -23.90 16.02
C PHE A 93 10.08 -22.75 16.38
N SER A 94 11.07 -22.97 17.24
CA SER A 94 12.09 -21.96 17.52
C SER A 94 12.84 -21.52 16.25
N THR A 95 13.15 -22.47 15.37
CA THR A 95 13.81 -22.21 14.09
C THR A 95 12.90 -21.38 13.17
N LEU A 96 11.63 -21.76 13.03
CA LEU A 96 10.65 -21.03 12.23
C LEU A 96 10.41 -19.61 12.75
N LEU A 97 10.31 -19.44 14.06
CA LEU A 97 10.16 -18.13 14.70
C LEU A 97 11.40 -17.26 14.51
N ASN A 98 12.61 -17.83 14.58
CA ASN A 98 13.85 -17.11 14.31
C ASN A 98 13.93 -16.64 12.85
N ILE A 99 13.48 -17.48 11.89
CA ILE A 99 13.37 -17.08 10.48
C ILE A 99 12.39 -15.92 10.33
N LEU A 100 11.21 -15.99 10.95
CA LEU A 100 10.21 -14.94 10.89
C LEU A 100 10.73 -13.64 11.54
N ARG A 101 11.36 -13.69 12.72
CA ARG A 101 12.00 -12.54 13.37
C ARG A 101 13.04 -11.88 12.48
N SER A 102 13.89 -12.68 11.83
CA SER A 102 14.90 -12.19 10.88
C SER A 102 14.24 -11.45 9.70
N ARG A 103 13.18 -12.02 9.13
CA ARG A 103 12.40 -11.38 8.05
C ARG A 103 11.71 -10.10 8.50
N THR A 104 11.05 -10.11 9.65
CA THR A 104 10.40 -8.92 10.22
C THR A 104 11.41 -7.79 10.40
N ASN A 105 12.61 -8.07 10.94
CA ASN A 105 13.66 -7.07 11.06
C ASN A 105 14.13 -6.55 9.69
N LYS A 106 14.27 -7.43 8.70
CA LYS A 106 14.59 -7.03 7.32
C LYS A 106 13.52 -6.12 6.71
N TYR A 107 12.24 -6.38 6.98
CA TYR A 107 11.15 -5.52 6.54
C TYR A 107 11.17 -4.16 7.23
N THR A 108 11.45 -4.11 8.54
CA THR A 108 11.62 -2.84 9.26
C THR A 108 12.70 -1.97 8.60
N LEU A 109 13.86 -2.54 8.30
CA LEU A 109 14.93 -1.83 7.60
C LEU A 109 14.48 -1.33 6.23
N ARG A 110 13.81 -2.19 5.45
CA ARG A 110 13.37 -1.85 4.10
C ARG A 110 12.30 -0.76 4.09
N VAL A 111 11.41 -0.73 5.07
CA VAL A 111 10.42 0.35 5.25
C VAL A 111 11.11 1.66 5.59
N ASN A 112 12.10 1.64 6.49
CA ASN A 112 12.89 2.83 6.82
C ASN A 112 13.65 3.37 5.61
N ASP A 113 14.23 2.49 4.78
CA ASP A 113 14.88 2.89 3.53
C ASP A 113 13.89 3.54 2.55
N LEU A 114 12.66 3.02 2.43
CA LEU A 114 11.62 3.61 1.58
C LEU A 114 11.19 4.99 2.07
N ILE A 115 11.08 5.18 3.39
CA ILE A 115 10.79 6.48 4.01
C ILE A 115 11.90 7.48 3.68
N ARG A 116 13.17 7.08 3.87
CA ARG A 116 14.30 7.95 3.55
C ARG A 116 14.31 8.35 2.07
N LYS A 117 14.08 7.40 1.16
CA LYS A 117 13.99 7.69 -0.29
C LYS A 117 12.88 8.69 -0.61
N LYS A 118 11.72 8.57 0.03
CA LYS A 118 10.61 9.52 -0.12
C LYS A 118 11.01 10.92 0.35
N GLU A 119 11.64 11.03 1.53
CA GLU A 119 12.10 12.31 2.07
C GLU A 119 13.17 12.97 1.19
N GLU A 120 14.11 12.20 0.65
CA GLU A 120 15.12 12.66 -0.30
C GLU A 120 14.48 13.21 -1.60
N GLN A 121 13.46 12.53 -2.13
CA GLN A 121 12.70 12.99 -3.30
C GLN A 121 11.95 14.31 -3.02
N GLN A 122 11.35 14.44 -1.83
CA GLN A 122 10.65 15.64 -1.42
C GLN A 122 11.60 16.84 -1.29
N LYS A 123 12.76 16.65 -0.64
CA LYS A 123 13.80 17.67 -0.52
C LYS A 123 14.32 18.11 -1.88
N THR A 124 14.62 17.16 -2.77
CA THR A 124 15.09 17.47 -4.14
C THR A 124 14.07 18.32 -4.92
N SER A 125 12.77 18.04 -4.73
CA SER A 125 11.70 18.81 -5.37
C SER A 125 11.58 20.24 -4.80
N GLN A 126 11.75 20.41 -3.49
CA GLN A 126 11.80 21.72 -2.85
C GLN A 126 13.02 22.54 -3.30
N THR A 127 14.21 21.93 -3.36
CA THR A 127 15.43 22.60 -3.82
C THR A 127 15.36 23.02 -5.30
N ARG A 128 14.65 22.28 -6.14
CA ARG A 128 14.38 22.70 -7.54
C ARG A 128 13.48 23.94 -7.60
N ARG A 129 12.47 24.02 -6.74
CA ARG A 129 11.59 25.20 -6.66
C ARG A 129 12.36 26.43 -6.18
N THR A 130 13.19 26.31 -5.15
CA THR A 130 13.98 27.45 -4.66
C THR A 130 15.01 27.93 -5.69
N LYS A 131 15.68 27.02 -6.42
CA LYS A 131 16.62 27.40 -7.48
C LYS A 131 15.95 28.11 -8.67
N PHE A 132 14.70 27.77 -8.99
CA PHE A 132 13.96 28.44 -10.07
C PHE A 132 13.63 29.90 -9.69
N VAL A 133 13.36 30.15 -8.41
CA VAL A 133 13.10 31.50 -7.86
C VAL A 133 14.38 32.33 -7.78
N ASP A 134 15.52 31.73 -7.41
CA ASP A 134 16.81 32.42 -7.36
C ASP A 134 17.35 32.81 -8.77
N ASP A 135 17.11 31.98 -9.80
CA ASP A 135 17.53 32.29 -11.18
C ASP A 135 16.69 33.40 -11.83
N GLU A 136 15.43 33.60 -11.42
CA GLU A 136 14.59 34.72 -11.87
C GLU A 136 14.96 36.04 -11.17
N THR A 137 15.37 36.00 -9.90
CA THR A 137 15.83 37.20 -9.18
C THR A 137 17.21 37.65 -9.66
N THR A 138 18.11 36.73 -10.02
CA THR A 138 19.47 37.09 -10.48
C THR A 138 19.50 37.73 -11.88
N ARG A 139 18.46 37.54 -12.70
CA ARG A 139 18.36 38.18 -14.03
C ARG A 139 17.90 39.64 -14.00
N ASN A 140 17.27 40.09 -12.91
CA ASN A 140 16.80 41.48 -12.79
C ASN A 140 17.82 42.43 -12.14
N ASP A 141 18.91 41.92 -11.55
CA ASP A 141 19.93 42.74 -10.86
C ASP A 141 21.20 43.03 -11.68
N SER A 142 21.20 42.71 -12.99
CA SER A 142 22.33 43.03 -13.89
C SER A 142 22.29 44.47 -14.40
N SER A 143 22.29 45.45 -13.50
CA SER A 143 22.58 46.86 -13.84
C SER A 143 23.53 47.48 -12.82
N VAL A 144 24.82 47.12 -12.91
CA VAL A 144 25.88 47.84 -12.18
C VAL A 144 26.96 48.25 -13.17
N GLY A 145 27.11 49.57 -13.31
CA GLY A 145 28.21 50.19 -14.02
C GLY A 145 28.10 51.70 -14.08
N ARG A 146 28.37 52.41 -12.98
CA ARG A 146 29.08 53.70 -13.00
C ARG A 146 29.59 54.13 -11.62
N PRO A 147 30.76 54.80 -11.54
CA PRO A 147 31.48 55.00 -10.29
C PRO A 147 31.17 56.34 -9.60
N GLU A 148 31.48 56.34 -8.32
CA GLU A 148 31.55 57.40 -7.30
C GLU A 148 31.55 58.86 -7.79
N MET A 149 30.73 59.68 -7.15
CA MET A 149 31.16 61.00 -6.69
C MET A 149 30.48 61.38 -5.37
N ASP A 150 31.34 61.83 -4.46
CA ASP A 150 31.14 62.23 -3.08
C ASP A 150 30.46 63.62 -2.97
N VAL A 151 29.29 63.73 -2.30
CA VAL A 151 28.77 64.99 -1.71
C VAL A 151 27.92 64.71 -0.46
N VAL A 152 28.61 64.64 0.68
CA VAL A 152 28.26 65.15 2.02
C VAL A 152 26.86 65.81 2.23
N SER A 153 26.00 65.09 2.97
CA SER A 153 25.26 65.54 4.18
C SER A 153 24.03 66.47 4.08
N ILE A 154 23.03 66.16 3.24
CA ILE A 154 21.61 66.56 3.46
C ILE A 154 20.61 65.40 3.19
N GLU A 155 21.04 64.28 2.60
CA GLU A 155 20.14 63.19 2.16
C GLU A 155 19.66 62.21 3.23
N GLN A 156 20.26 62.14 4.43
CA GLN A 156 19.96 61.07 5.40
C GLN A 156 18.51 61.05 5.94
N TYR A 157 17.76 62.15 5.86
CA TYR A 157 16.34 62.19 6.25
C TYR A 157 15.36 61.86 5.10
N GLU A 158 15.73 62.14 3.84
CA GLU A 158 14.97 61.71 2.66
C GLU A 158 15.26 60.25 2.29
N GLU A 159 16.48 59.78 2.53
CA GLU A 159 16.88 58.40 2.25
C GLU A 159 16.17 57.41 3.21
N THR A 160 16.01 57.76 4.49
CA THR A 160 15.27 56.92 5.45
C THR A 160 13.75 56.87 5.17
N THR A 161 13.18 57.91 4.57
CA THR A 161 11.77 57.89 4.13
C THR A 161 11.60 57.13 2.82
N ASN A 162 12.57 57.21 1.91
CA ASN A 162 12.59 56.47 0.64
C ASN A 162 12.82 54.96 0.86
N ILE A 163 13.68 54.56 1.81
CA ILE A 163 13.88 53.16 2.21
C ILE A 163 12.59 52.56 2.79
N ARG A 164 11.89 53.29 3.68
CA ARG A 164 10.60 52.84 4.23
C ARG A 164 9.50 52.76 3.18
N TYR A 165 9.55 53.60 2.14
CA TYR A 165 8.63 53.52 1.00
C TYR A 165 8.90 52.28 0.16
N ARG A 166 10.18 51.98 -0.13
CA ARG A 166 10.58 50.76 -0.84
C ARG A 166 10.23 49.48 -0.07
N GLU A 167 10.40 49.46 1.25
CA GLU A 167 9.97 48.33 2.09
C GLU A 167 8.46 48.14 2.06
N ARG A 168 7.68 49.23 2.08
CA ARG A 168 6.21 49.17 1.96
C ARG A 168 5.76 48.69 0.58
N GLU A 169 6.46 49.07 -0.48
CA GLU A 169 6.20 48.61 -1.84
C GLU A 169 6.52 47.12 -1.98
N ALA A 170 7.64 46.66 -1.43
CA ALA A 170 7.99 45.24 -1.38
C ALA A 170 6.96 44.41 -0.61
N ILE A 171 6.48 44.90 0.54
CA ILE A 171 5.40 44.26 1.31
C ILE A 171 4.11 44.21 0.48
N THR A 172 3.77 45.28 -0.24
CA THR A 172 2.57 45.33 -1.09
C THR A 172 2.66 44.33 -2.23
N ASN A 173 3.84 44.19 -2.84
CA ASN A 173 4.10 43.20 -3.89
C ASN A 173 3.99 41.77 -3.34
N HIS A 174 4.53 41.49 -2.14
CA HIS A 174 4.37 40.19 -1.49
C HIS A 174 2.90 39.89 -1.12
N ILE A 175 2.13 40.88 -0.68
CA ILE A 175 0.69 40.71 -0.43
C ILE A 175 -0.05 40.39 -1.73
N SER A 176 0.30 41.07 -2.83
CA SER A 176 -0.26 40.78 -4.16
C SER A 176 0.07 39.36 -4.63
N GLU A 177 1.31 38.92 -4.44
CA GLU A 177 1.78 37.58 -4.77
C GLU A 177 1.05 36.51 -3.92
N ILE A 178 0.88 36.74 -2.62
CA ILE A 178 0.07 35.88 -1.74
C ILE A 178 -1.38 35.82 -2.21
N GLY A 179 -1.95 36.95 -2.66
CA GLY A 179 -3.29 37.02 -3.23
C GLY A 179 -3.43 36.12 -4.47
N GLN A 180 -2.46 36.17 -5.38
CA GLN A 180 -2.42 35.33 -6.58
C GLN A 180 -2.26 33.85 -6.24
N ILE A 181 -1.38 33.50 -5.30
CA ILE A 181 -1.21 32.11 -4.83
C ILE A 181 -2.50 31.61 -4.17
N MET A 182 -3.18 32.44 -3.39
CA MET A 182 -4.43 32.08 -2.73
C MET A 182 -5.56 31.86 -3.75
N GLU A 183 -5.60 32.67 -4.81
CA GLU A 183 -6.51 32.46 -5.95
C GLU A 183 -6.19 31.15 -6.69
N GLU A 184 -4.92 30.88 -6.99
CA GLU A 184 -4.48 29.63 -7.61
C GLU A 184 -4.83 28.40 -6.75
N ILE A 185 -4.63 28.48 -5.43
CA ILE A 185 -5.05 27.43 -4.48
C ILE A 185 -6.58 27.25 -4.53
N GLY A 186 -7.34 28.34 -4.56
CA GLY A 186 -8.81 28.28 -4.67
C GLY A 186 -9.27 27.58 -5.95
N ILE A 187 -8.63 27.90 -7.08
CA ILE A 187 -8.88 27.23 -8.37
C ILE A 187 -8.52 25.75 -8.30
N HIS A 188 -7.37 25.40 -7.70
CA HIS A 188 -6.98 23.99 -7.55
C HIS A 188 -7.91 23.20 -6.61
N VAL A 189 -8.37 23.81 -5.52
CA VAL A 189 -9.32 23.17 -4.58
C VAL A 189 -10.67 22.93 -5.25
N SER A 190 -11.20 23.92 -5.97
CA SER A 190 -12.46 23.76 -6.72
C SER A 190 -12.35 22.71 -7.83
N MET A 191 -11.23 22.68 -8.56
CA MET A 191 -10.96 21.65 -9.57
C MET A 191 -10.86 20.24 -8.93
N GLN A 192 -10.25 20.15 -7.73
CA GLN A 192 -10.20 18.90 -6.98
C GLN A 192 -11.59 18.47 -6.50
N GLU A 193 -12.42 19.38 -6.00
CA GLU A 193 -13.80 19.09 -5.60
C GLU A 193 -14.63 18.55 -6.76
N GLU A 194 -14.51 19.15 -7.95
CA GLU A 194 -15.18 18.66 -9.15
C GLU A 194 -14.71 17.24 -9.52
N SER A 195 -13.40 16.97 -9.39
CA SER A 195 -12.85 15.64 -9.63
C SER A 195 -13.38 14.59 -8.65
N PHE A 196 -13.54 14.94 -7.37
CA PHE A 196 -14.15 14.06 -6.37
C PHE A 196 -15.62 13.77 -6.67
N LYS A 197 -16.38 14.80 -7.09
CA LYS A 197 -17.78 14.62 -7.50
C LYS A 197 -17.91 13.66 -8.69
N ARG A 198 -17.03 13.76 -9.69
CA ARG A 198 -17.01 12.82 -10.83
C ARG A 198 -16.68 11.39 -10.40
N ILE A 199 -15.75 11.22 -9.45
CA ILE A 199 -15.42 9.90 -8.90
C ILE A 199 -16.63 9.30 -8.19
N ASP A 200 -17.35 10.08 -7.40
CA ASP A 200 -18.54 9.64 -6.68
C ASP A 200 -19.68 9.22 -7.63
N GLU A 201 -19.87 9.98 -8.71
CA GLU A 201 -20.82 9.63 -9.78
C GLU A 201 -20.43 8.33 -10.49
N LEU A 202 -19.15 8.16 -10.83
CA LEU A 202 -18.62 6.92 -11.42
C LEU A 202 -18.76 5.73 -10.47
N MET A 203 -18.55 5.93 -9.17
CA MET A 203 -18.72 4.89 -8.16
C MET A 203 -20.18 4.46 -8.05
N THR A 204 -21.10 5.43 -8.00
CA THR A 204 -22.55 5.16 -8.00
C THR A 204 -22.97 4.39 -9.25
N GLN A 205 -22.48 4.75 -10.44
CA GLN A 205 -22.74 3.99 -11.66
C GLN A 205 -22.16 2.58 -11.59
N THR A 206 -20.95 2.42 -11.06
CA THR A 206 -20.29 1.13 -10.91
C THR A 206 -21.10 0.18 -10.02
N ASP A 207 -21.63 0.66 -8.90
CA ASP A 207 -22.47 -0.13 -8.00
C ASP A 207 -23.74 -0.63 -8.70
N THR A 208 -24.41 0.23 -9.49
CA THR A 208 -25.60 -0.18 -10.26
C THR A 208 -25.29 -1.26 -11.31
N VAL A 209 -24.12 -1.20 -11.94
CA VAL A 209 -23.66 -2.21 -12.91
C VAL A 209 -23.33 -3.52 -12.20
N PHE A 210 -22.71 -3.48 -11.02
CA PHE A 210 -22.44 -4.66 -10.22
C PHE A 210 -23.72 -5.34 -9.76
N ASP A 211 -24.69 -4.59 -9.24
CA ASP A 211 -25.99 -5.13 -8.82
C ASP A 211 -26.72 -5.79 -9.98
N THR A 212 -26.72 -5.13 -11.14
CA THR A 212 -27.32 -5.69 -12.37
C THR A 212 -26.62 -6.98 -12.77
N SER A 213 -25.28 -7.01 -12.76
CA SER A 213 -24.48 -8.18 -13.11
C SER A 213 -24.69 -9.35 -12.15
N ILE A 214 -24.77 -9.08 -10.84
CA ILE A 214 -25.08 -10.09 -9.83
C ILE A 214 -26.49 -10.65 -10.03
N SER A 215 -27.45 -9.79 -10.36
CA SER A 215 -28.82 -10.23 -10.63
C SER A 215 -28.92 -11.14 -11.86
N LEU A 216 -28.16 -10.83 -12.93
CA LEU A 216 -28.06 -11.63 -14.15
C LEU A 216 -27.37 -12.97 -13.90
N LEU A 217 -26.30 -12.98 -13.09
CA LEU A 217 -25.63 -14.21 -12.64
C LEU A 217 -26.58 -15.11 -11.85
N ARG A 218 -27.35 -14.55 -10.91
CA ARG A 218 -28.36 -15.31 -10.14
C ARG A 218 -29.43 -15.91 -11.06
N LYS A 219 -29.95 -15.15 -12.02
CA LYS A 219 -30.91 -15.64 -13.02
C LYS A 219 -30.31 -16.77 -13.87
N THR A 220 -29.07 -16.60 -14.33
CA THR A 220 -28.36 -17.60 -15.14
C THR A 220 -28.12 -18.89 -14.35
N LEU A 221 -27.67 -18.80 -13.10
CA LEU A 221 -27.50 -19.95 -12.21
C LEU A 221 -28.82 -20.67 -11.94
N SER A 222 -29.91 -19.94 -11.73
CA SER A 222 -31.25 -20.52 -11.57
C SER A 222 -31.69 -21.28 -12.82
N ASN A 223 -31.47 -20.69 -14.01
CA ASN A 223 -31.76 -21.34 -15.28
C ASN A 223 -30.92 -22.61 -15.48
N ILE A 224 -29.61 -22.57 -15.20
CA ILE A 224 -28.74 -23.75 -15.28
C ILE A 224 -29.23 -24.85 -14.34
N LYS A 225 -29.63 -24.49 -13.10
CA LYS A 225 -30.18 -25.44 -12.13
C LYS A 225 -31.48 -26.09 -12.63
N SER A 226 -32.36 -25.31 -13.26
CA SER A 226 -33.61 -25.81 -13.86
C SER A 226 -33.34 -26.75 -15.04
N VAL A 227 -32.42 -26.37 -15.94
CA VAL A 227 -32.03 -27.19 -17.11
C VAL A 227 -31.38 -28.50 -16.66
N ARG A 228 -30.52 -28.48 -15.64
CA ARG A 228 -29.90 -29.69 -15.09
C ARG A 228 -30.95 -30.71 -14.61
N SER A 229 -32.02 -30.27 -13.96
CA SER A 229 -33.12 -31.15 -13.55
C SER A 229 -33.85 -31.77 -14.75
N SER A 230 -34.08 -31.00 -15.81
CA SER A 230 -34.72 -31.50 -17.04
C SER A 230 -33.84 -32.49 -17.79
N ILE A 231 -32.52 -32.24 -17.87
CA ILE A 231 -31.55 -33.17 -18.48
C ILE A 231 -31.54 -34.51 -17.73
N ILE A 232 -31.53 -34.49 -16.39
CA ILE A 232 -31.56 -35.73 -15.59
C ILE A 232 -32.84 -36.52 -15.85
N LYS A 233 -34.00 -35.85 -15.91
CA LYS A 233 -35.29 -36.51 -16.23
C LYS A 233 -35.26 -37.14 -17.62
N PHE A 234 -34.67 -36.48 -18.61
CA PHE A 234 -34.51 -37.00 -19.96
C PHE A 234 -33.64 -38.27 -20.00
N PHE A 235 -32.51 -38.28 -19.28
CA PHE A 235 -31.65 -39.46 -19.18
C PHE A 235 -32.35 -40.64 -18.49
N ILE A 236 -33.07 -40.39 -17.40
CA ILE A 236 -33.84 -41.43 -16.69
C ILE A 236 -34.91 -42.03 -17.60
N PHE A 237 -35.62 -41.20 -18.36
CA PHE A 237 -36.62 -41.65 -19.32
C PHE A 237 -36.02 -42.57 -20.40
N TRP A 238 -34.89 -42.17 -21.00
CA TRP A 238 -34.19 -43.00 -21.98
C TRP A 238 -33.67 -44.31 -21.39
N PHE A 239 -33.14 -44.27 -20.17
CA PHE A 239 -32.71 -45.46 -19.46
C PHE A 239 -33.86 -46.45 -19.27
N PHE A 240 -35.05 -45.96 -18.90
CA PHE A 240 -36.26 -46.79 -18.79
C PHE A 240 -36.66 -47.46 -20.11
N ILE A 241 -36.59 -46.73 -21.24
CA ILE A 241 -36.87 -47.31 -22.57
C ILE A 241 -35.90 -48.46 -22.87
N VAL A 242 -34.60 -48.27 -22.62
CA VAL A 242 -33.59 -49.32 -22.86
C VAL A 242 -33.87 -50.55 -22.00
N VAL A 243 -34.23 -50.36 -20.73
CA VAL A 243 -34.57 -51.47 -19.81
C VAL A 243 -35.83 -52.22 -20.27
N ILE A 244 -36.88 -51.51 -20.68
CA ILE A 244 -38.12 -52.13 -21.19
C ILE A 244 -37.84 -52.92 -22.47
N PHE A 245 -37.07 -52.36 -23.39
CA PHE A 245 -36.70 -53.03 -24.63
C PHE A 245 -35.84 -54.27 -24.38
N TRP A 246 -34.95 -54.23 -23.38
CA TRP A 246 -34.15 -55.37 -22.97
C TRP A 246 -35.00 -56.48 -22.34
N LEU A 247 -36.00 -56.14 -21.53
CA LEU A 247 -36.94 -57.09 -20.94
C LEU A 247 -37.87 -57.73 -21.98
N LEU A 248 -38.35 -56.96 -22.97
CA LEU A 248 -39.22 -57.48 -24.05
C LEU A 248 -38.50 -58.38 -25.05
N ARG A 249 -37.16 -58.26 -25.16
CA ARG A 249 -36.35 -59.08 -26.06
C ARG A 249 -35.99 -60.45 -25.46
N ARG A 250 -36.15 -60.63 -24.15
CA ARG A 250 -35.87 -61.87 -23.43
C ARG A 250 -37.13 -62.71 -23.29
#